data_AF-A0A1I1JZL3-F1
#
_entry.id   AF-A0A1I1JZL3-F1
#
_cell.length_a   1.000
_cell.length_b   1.000
_cell.length_c   1.000
_cell.angle_alpha   90.00
_cell.angle_beta   90.00
_cell.angle_gamma   90.00
#
_symmetry.space_group_name_H-M   'P 1'
#
loop_
_entity.id
_entity.type
_entity.pdbx_description
1 polymer ?
#
loop_
_entity_poly.entity_id
_entity_poly.type
_entity_poly.pdbx_seq_one_letter_code
_entity_poly.pdbx_strand_id
1 'polypeptide(L)'
;MERDYNIQAGKCSIQDALAIRDTLDLLNGKWKLPIMGALLGGKKRFKELERAVTGITPKMLSKELRDLELNQMVSRTVHDTLPPTVEYEITEYGRSLDIVIIAMRDWGFLHRKRIFGEMTATHSAEVPASA
;
A
#
# COMPACT_ATOMS: atom_id res chain seq x y z
N MET A 1 -4.62 11.98 20.21
CA MET A 1 -4.80 12.65 18.90
C MET A 1 -6.04 12.03 18.28
N GLU A 2 -7.20 12.47 18.75
CA GLU A 2 -8.51 12.01 18.29
C GLU A 2 -8.75 12.64 16.92
N ARG A 3 -8.91 11.83 15.87
CA ARG A 3 -9.42 12.32 14.59
C ARG A 3 -10.89 11.98 14.54
N ASP A 4 -11.71 12.99 14.81
CA ASP A 4 -13.15 12.94 14.61
C ASP A 4 -13.45 12.77 13.12
N TYR A 5 -13.64 11.52 12.69
CA TYR A 5 -14.31 11.24 11.43
C TYR A 5 -15.79 11.55 11.64
N ASN A 6 -16.13 12.85 11.54
CA ASN A 6 -17.51 13.30 11.55
C ASN A 6 -18.17 12.86 10.23
N ILE A 7 -18.62 11.61 10.17
CA ILE A 7 -19.45 11.11 9.07
C ILE A 7 -20.84 11.70 9.27
N GLN A 8 -21.06 12.86 8.67
CA GLN A 8 -22.40 13.37 8.44
C GLN A 8 -23.08 12.37 7.49
N ALA A 9 -23.80 11.39 8.04
CA ALA A 9 -24.65 10.47 7.27
C ALA A 9 -25.84 11.26 6.71
N GLY A 10 -25.60 12.06 5.68
CA GLY A 10 -26.57 12.93 5.03
C GLY A 10 -26.45 12.79 3.52
N LYS A 11 -27.41 12.07 2.91
CA LYS A 11 -27.64 11.92 1.46
C LYS A 11 -26.38 11.83 0.59
N CYS A 12 -25.92 10.59 0.31
CA CYS A 12 -24.95 10.32 -0.75
C CYS A 12 -25.50 10.85 -2.09
N SER A 13 -24.87 11.88 -2.66
CA SER A 13 -25.24 12.41 -3.96
C SER A 13 -24.70 11.50 -5.09
N ILE A 14 -25.21 11.65 -6.31
CA ILE A 14 -24.68 10.91 -7.48
C ILE A 14 -23.19 11.21 -7.68
N GLN A 15 -22.78 12.45 -7.42
CA GLN A 15 -21.40 12.90 -7.51
C GLN A 15 -20.48 12.17 -6.53
N ASP A 16 -20.93 11.97 -5.29
CA ASP A 16 -20.16 11.24 -4.28
C ASP A 16 -19.95 9.78 -4.69
N ALA A 17 -21.00 9.12 -5.19
CA ALA A 17 -20.93 7.75 -5.65
C ALA A 17 -19.99 7.59 -6.87
N LEU A 18 -19.97 8.57 -7.78
CA LEU A 18 -19.05 8.58 -8.92
C LEU A 18 -17.60 8.77 -8.46
N ALA A 19 -17.31 9.73 -7.58
CA ALA A 19 -15.96 9.94 -7.05
C ALA A 19 -15.41 8.71 -6.32
N ILE A 20 -16.27 8.02 -5.55
CA ILE A 20 -15.91 6.74 -4.91
C ILE A 20 -15.60 5.69 -5.98
N ARG A 21 -16.41 5.58 -7.03
CA ARG A 21 -16.17 4.63 -8.12
C ARG A 21 -14.86 4.91 -8.85
N ASP A 22 -14.58 6.16 -9.18
CA ASP A 22 -13.34 6.55 -9.86
C ASP A 22 -12.11 6.16 -9.02
N THR A 23 -12.20 6.35 -7.70
CA THR A 23 -11.16 5.92 -6.76
C THR A 23 -11.01 4.39 -6.75
N LEU A 24 -12.12 3.64 -6.75
CA LEU A 24 -12.10 2.18 -6.80
C LEU A 24 -11.55 1.66 -8.12
N ASP A 25 -11.87 2.29 -9.25
CA ASP A 25 -11.38 1.90 -10.57
C ASP A 25 -9.89 2.17 -10.70
N LEU A 26 -9.40 3.30 -10.17
CA LEU A 26 -7.98 3.60 -10.06
C LEU A 26 -7.23 2.58 -9.20
N LEU A 27 -7.76 2.26 -8.02
CA LEU A 27 -7.08 1.44 -7.02
C LEU A 27 -7.45 -0.04 -7.10
N ASN A 28 -8.14 -0.43 -8.17
CA ASN A 28 -8.61 -1.79 -8.35
C ASN A 28 -7.46 -2.82 -8.35
N GLY A 29 -7.84 -4.06 -8.09
CA GLY A 29 -6.91 -5.18 -8.11
C GLY A 29 -6.19 -5.39 -6.78
N LYS A 30 -5.34 -6.42 -6.78
CA LYS A 30 -4.71 -6.95 -5.56
C LYS A 30 -3.46 -6.18 -5.13
N TRP A 31 -2.83 -5.44 -6.03
CA TRP A 31 -1.42 -5.08 -5.90
C TRP A 31 -1.12 -3.59 -5.73
N LYS A 32 -1.97 -2.69 -6.24
CA LYS A 32 -1.73 -1.24 -6.19
C LYS A 32 -1.59 -0.71 -4.76
N LEU A 33 -2.55 -1.03 -3.90
CA LEU A 33 -2.53 -0.61 -2.50
C LEU A 33 -1.33 -1.19 -1.71
N PRO A 34 -0.97 -2.49 -1.82
CA PRO A 34 0.28 -2.98 -1.25
C PRO A 34 1.55 -2.30 -1.77
N ILE A 35 1.65 -2.01 -3.07
CA ILE A 35 2.79 -1.31 -3.68
C ILE A 35 2.91 0.10 -3.09
N MET A 36 1.82 0.86 -3.10
CA MET A 36 1.79 2.19 -2.51
C MET A 36 2.07 2.16 -1.01
N GLY A 37 1.50 1.20 -0.28
CA GLY A 37 1.79 0.98 1.13
C GLY A 37 3.28 0.75 1.41
N ALA A 38 3.99 0.01 0.54
CA ALA A 38 5.43 -0.18 0.64
C ALA A 38 6.21 1.11 0.35
N LEU A 39 5.72 1.98 -0.53
CA LEU A 39 6.33 3.26 -0.90
C LEU A 39 6.04 4.40 0.09
N LEU A 40 5.10 4.22 1.04
CA LEU A 40 4.82 5.21 2.07
C LEU A 40 6.09 5.59 2.85
N GLY A 41 6.96 4.61 3.11
CA GLY A 41 8.23 4.78 3.82
C GLY A 41 9.37 5.40 2.99
N GLY A 42 9.08 5.84 1.76
CA GLY A 42 10.04 6.48 0.87
C GLY A 42 10.29 5.68 -0.41
N LYS A 43 11.12 6.25 -1.28
CA LYS A 43 11.48 5.69 -2.58
C LYS A 43 12.11 4.28 -2.47
N LYS A 44 11.82 3.41 -3.45
CA LYS A 44 12.32 2.03 -3.50
C LYS A 44 12.70 1.60 -4.90
N ARG A 45 13.69 0.71 -5.01
CA ARG A 45 14.01 0.03 -6.27
C ARG A 45 13.03 -1.12 -6.53
N PHE A 46 12.98 -1.56 -7.79
CA PHE A 46 12.08 -2.63 -8.23
C PHE A 46 12.17 -3.90 -7.36
N LYS A 47 13.39 -4.38 -7.08
CA LYS A 47 13.59 -5.60 -6.28
C LYS A 47 13.23 -5.43 -4.81
N GLU A 48 13.29 -4.21 -4.29
CA GLU A 48 12.85 -3.91 -2.92
C GLU A 48 11.33 -3.96 -2.84
N LEU A 49 10.63 -3.43 -3.85
CA LEU A 49 9.17 -3.52 -3.97
C LEU A 49 8.69 -4.96 -4.15
N GLU A 50 9.36 -5.73 -5.02
CA GLU A 50 9.06 -7.16 -5.23
C GLU A 50 9.15 -7.97 -3.93
N ARG A 51 10.14 -7.66 -3.08
CA ARG A 51 10.31 -8.31 -1.77
C ARG A 51 9.30 -7.81 -0.73
N ALA A 52 8.98 -6.52 -0.74
CA ALA A 52 8.04 -5.93 0.21
C ALA A 52 6.59 -6.38 -0.05
N VAL A 53 6.23 -6.59 -1.31
CA VAL A 53 4.88 -6.99 -1.72
C VAL A 53 4.84 -8.51 -1.92
N THR A 54 4.72 -9.25 -0.82
CA THR A 54 4.77 -10.72 -0.84
C THR A 54 3.77 -11.34 -1.83
N GLY A 55 4.29 -12.20 -2.71
CA GLY A 55 3.50 -12.98 -3.67
C GLY A 55 3.22 -12.28 -5.01
N ILE A 56 3.70 -11.04 -5.21
CA ILE A 56 3.64 -10.40 -6.53
C ILE A 56 4.69 -11.00 -7.46
N THR A 57 4.32 -11.25 -8.71
CA THR A 57 5.31 -11.65 -9.74
C THR A 57 5.98 -10.42 -10.33
N PRO A 58 7.23 -10.50 -10.82
CA PRO A 58 7.88 -9.38 -11.49
C PRO A 58 7.05 -8.80 -12.65
N LYS A 59 6.42 -9.68 -13.46
CA LYS A 59 5.55 -9.26 -14.56
C LYS A 59 4.37 -8.43 -14.06
N MET A 60 3.74 -8.84 -12.96
CA MET A 60 2.62 -8.10 -12.40
C MET A 60 3.09 -6.80 -11.75
N LEU A 61 4.18 -6.79 -10.99
CA LEU A 61 4.74 -5.57 -10.41
C LEU A 61 5.04 -4.52 -11.48
N SER A 62 5.68 -4.91 -12.59
CA SER A 62 5.93 -4.00 -13.71
C SER A 62 4.64 -3.43 -14.31
N LYS A 63 3.59 -4.25 -14.44
CA LYS A 63 2.28 -3.81 -14.96
C LYS A 63 1.65 -2.77 -14.03
N GLU A 64 1.62 -3.07 -12.74
CA GLU A 64 0.97 -2.21 -11.73
C GLU A 64 1.73 -0.91 -11.51
N LEU A 65 3.07 -0.93 -11.51
CA LEU A 65 3.88 0.29 -11.45
C LEU A 65 3.67 1.20 -12.66
N ARG A 66 3.57 0.62 -13.87
CA ARG A 66 3.26 1.38 -15.08
C ARG A 66 1.87 2.02 -15.00
N ASP A 67 0.88 1.29 -14.49
CA ASP A 67 -0.47 1.82 -14.35
C ASP A 67 -0.54 2.95 -13.30
N LEU A 68 0.15 2.78 -12.17
CA LEU A 68 0.29 3.82 -11.14
C LEU A 68 1.03 5.06 -11.67
N GLU A 69 2.03 4.88 -12.52
CA GLU A 69 2.75 5.97 -13.18
C GLU A 69 1.85 6.73 -14.16
N LEU A 70 1.08 6.02 -15.00
CA LEU A 70 0.12 6.62 -15.93
C LEU A 70 -0.96 7.43 -15.21
N ASN A 71 -1.37 6.99 -14.02
CA ASN A 71 -2.33 7.70 -13.17
C ASN A 71 -1.67 8.72 -12.22
N GLN A 72 -0.39 9.04 -12.42
CA GLN A 72 0.37 10.04 -11.65
C GLN A 72 0.43 9.74 -10.14
N MET A 73 0.26 8.49 -9.73
CA MET A 73 0.36 8.06 -8.33
C MET A 73 1.83 7.82 -7.93
N VAL A 74 2.63 7.29 -8.86
CA VAL A 74 4.02 6.92 -8.63
C VAL A 74 4.91 7.51 -9.73
N SER A 75 6.05 8.09 -9.36
CA SER A 75 7.10 8.49 -10.29
C SER A 75 8.15 7.40 -10.44
N ARG A 76 8.79 7.35 -11.62
CA ARG A 76 9.92 6.48 -11.92
C ARG A 76 11.14 7.32 -12.27
N THR A 77 12.21 7.20 -11.49
CA THR A 77 13.46 7.92 -11.73
C THR A 77 14.57 6.95 -12.09
N VAL A 78 15.25 7.20 -13.21
CA VAL A 78 16.44 6.45 -13.63
C VAL A 78 17.67 7.24 -13.20
N HIS A 79 18.56 6.59 -12.46
CA HIS A 79 19.84 7.16 -12.04
C HIS A 79 20.97 6.58 -12.87
N ASP A 80 21.89 7.46 -13.28
CA ASP A 80 23.09 7.11 -14.04
C ASP A 80 24.19 6.54 -13.12
N THR A 81 23.88 5.39 -12.51
CA THR A 81 24.80 4.62 -11.69
C THR A 81 25.42 3.48 -12.52
N LEU A 82 26.45 2.81 -11.99
CA LEU A 82 27.05 1.63 -12.61
C LEU A 82 26.76 0.39 -11.75
N PRO A 83 25.80 -0.48 -12.10
CA PRO A 83 24.86 -0.40 -13.24
C PRO A 83 23.72 0.62 -13.02
N PRO A 84 22.99 1.04 -14.08
CA PRO A 84 21.88 2.00 -13.94
C PRO A 84 20.83 1.50 -12.96
N THR A 85 20.38 2.38 -12.07
CA THR A 85 19.37 2.07 -11.06
C THR A 85 18.08 2.79 -11.34
N VAL A 86 16.97 2.18 -10.94
CA VAL A 86 15.63 2.74 -11.08
C VAL A 86 14.97 2.75 -9.72
N GLU A 87 14.49 3.93 -9.33
CA GLU A 87 13.73 4.15 -8.11
C GLU A 87 12.29 4.54 -8.45
N TYR A 88 11.38 4.13 -7.58
CA TYR A 88 9.97 4.47 -7.63
C TYR A 88 9.59 5.20 -6.34
N GLU A 89 8.76 6.22 -6.45
CA GLU A 89 8.32 7.04 -5.32
C GLU A 89 6.86 7.48 -5.50
N ILE A 90 6.11 7.63 -4.41
CA ILE A 90 4.77 8.24 -4.49
C ILE A 90 4.93 9.72 -4.85
N THR A 91 4.21 10.17 -5.87
CA THR A 91 4.20 11.58 -6.29
C THR A 91 3.55 12.48 -5.23
N GLU A 92 3.75 13.79 -5.31
CA GLU A 92 3.05 14.73 -4.44
C GLU A 92 1.52 14.57 -4.49
N TYR A 93 0.97 14.37 -5.69
CA TYR A 93 -0.46 14.07 -5.86
C TYR A 93 -0.84 12.73 -5.23
N GLY A 94 -0.06 11.66 -5.46
CA GLY A 94 -0.31 10.34 -4.87
C GLY A 94 -0.32 10.35 -3.34
N ARG A 95 0.44 11.26 -2.70
CA ARG A 95 0.45 11.44 -1.24
C ARG A 95 -0.90 11.92 -0.68
N SER A 96 -1.77 12.53 -1.49
CA SER A 96 -3.13 12.87 -1.04
C SER A 96 -3.94 11.64 -0.64
N LEU A 97 -3.54 10.45 -1.12
CA LEU A 97 -4.20 9.18 -0.84
C LEU A 97 -3.65 8.46 0.41
N ASP A 98 -2.55 8.95 1.00
CA ASP A 98 -1.93 8.34 2.18
C ASP A 98 -2.93 8.15 3.33
N ILE A 99 -3.84 9.11 3.52
CA ILE A 99 -4.90 9.06 4.55
C ILE A 99 -5.79 7.81 4.35
N VAL A 100 -6.19 7.53 3.11
CA VAL A 100 -7.04 6.38 2.78
C VAL A 100 -6.29 5.08 2.99
N ILE A 101 -5.03 4.99 2.51
CA ILE A 101 -4.21 3.79 2.67
C ILE A 101 -3.98 3.46 4.14
N ILE A 102 -3.67 4.48 4.96
CA ILE A 102 -3.44 4.33 6.40
C ILE A 102 -4.75 3.89 7.10
N ALA A 103 -5.87 4.54 6.78
CA ALA A 103 -7.17 4.16 7.35
C ALA A 103 -7.55 2.72 7.00
N MET A 104 -7.33 2.29 5.75
CA MET A 104 -7.56 0.91 5.31
C MET A 104 -6.67 -0.09 6.05
N ARG A 105 -5.38 0.24 6.23
CA ARG A 105 -4.43 -0.60 6.97
C ARG A 105 -4.86 -0.77 8.42
N ASP A 106 -5.16 0.33 9.09
CA ASP A 106 -5.48 0.34 10.51
C ASP A 106 -6.81 -0.40 10.76
N TRP A 107 -7.82 -0.15 9.92
CA TRP A 107 -9.06 -0.93 9.95
C TRP A 107 -8.81 -2.41 9.63
N GLY A 108 -7.94 -2.72 8.67
CA GLY A 108 -7.58 -4.09 8.31
C GLY A 108 -6.98 -4.89 9.47
N PHE A 109 -6.17 -4.26 10.32
CA PHE A 109 -5.67 -4.88 11.55
C PHE A 109 -6.79 -5.18 12.54
N LEU A 110 -7.70 -4.22 12.76
CA LEU A 110 -8.86 -4.41 13.63
C LEU A 110 -9.77 -5.53 13.11
N HIS A 111 -10.02 -5.55 11.80
CA HIS A 111 -10.84 -6.57 11.15
C HIS A 111 -10.20 -7.95 11.26
N ARG A 112 -8.89 -8.07 11.03
CA ARG A 112 -8.17 -9.33 11.16
C ARG A 112 -8.25 -9.87 12.60
N LYS A 113 -8.05 -9.01 13.60
CA LYS A 113 -8.21 -9.38 15.02
C LYS A 113 -9.63 -9.87 15.32
N ARG A 114 -10.64 -9.21 14.75
CA ARG A 114 -12.06 -9.56 14.96
C ARG A 114 -12.45 -10.90 14.33
N ILE A 115 -11.94 -11.22 13.14
CA ILE A 115 -12.35 -12.42 12.39
C ILE A 115 -11.46 -13.63 12.69
N PHE A 116 -10.15 -13.43 12.84
CA PHE A 116 -9.17 -14.52 13.01
C PHE A 116 -8.62 -14.63 14.44
N GLY A 117 -9.04 -13.77 15.36
CA GLY A 117 -8.53 -13.73 16.74
C GLY A 117 -7.14 -13.10 16.87
N GLU A 118 -6.58 -13.14 18.08
CA GLU A 118 -5.17 -12.80 18.28
C GLU A 118 -4.30 -13.93 17.73
N MET A 119 -3.52 -13.63 16.69
CA MET A 119 -2.47 -14.52 16.22
C MET A 119 -1.41 -14.56 17.31
N THR A 120 -1.47 -15.58 18.17
CA THR A 120 -0.47 -15.81 19.22
C THR A 120 0.89 -15.87 18.53
N ALA A 121 1.77 -14.96 18.94
CA ALA A 121 3.17 -15.02 18.53
C ALA A 121 3.68 -16.40 18.95
N THR A 122 4.00 -17.25 17.97
CA THR A 122 4.77 -18.46 18.25
C THR A 122 6.09 -18.01 18.84
N HIS A 123 6.21 -18.21 20.15
CA HIS A 123 7.41 -18.11 20.94
C HIS A 123 8.48 -19.02 20.32
N SER A 124 9.44 -18.42 19.62
CA SER A 124 10.74 -19.02 19.33
C SER A 124 11.76 -18.33 20.22
N ALA A 125 11.84 -18.74 21.49
CA ALA A 125 13.01 -18.47 22.33
C ALA A 125 12.99 -19.37 23.57
N GLU A 126 13.43 -20.62 23.43
CA GLU A 126 14.18 -21.32 24.48
C GLU A 126 14.81 -22.60 23.90
N VAL A 127 16.08 -22.51 23.54
CA VAL A 127 16.97 -23.68 23.48
C VAL A 127 17.64 -23.73 24.85
N PRO A 128 17.33 -24.70 25.73
CA PRO A 128 18.13 -24.89 26.91
C PRO A 128 19.44 -25.55 26.49
N ALA A 129 20.55 -24.89 26.86
CA ALA A 129 21.85 -25.52 26.93
C ALA A 129 21.84 -26.63 27.99
N SER A 130 22.40 -27.81 27.65
CA SER A 130 23.11 -28.75 28.54
C SER A 130 22.87 -30.21 28.14
N ALA A 131 23.86 -30.84 27.51
CA ALA A 131 24.65 -31.96 28.07
C ALA A 131 25.78 -32.34 27.10
#